data_AF-A0A3C1ZDB4-F1
#
_entry.id   AF-A0A3C1ZDB4-F1
#
_cell.length_a   1.000
_cell.length_b   1.000
_cell.length_c   1.000
_cell.angle_alpha   90.00
_cell.angle_beta   90.00
_cell.angle_gamma   90.00
#
_symmetry.space_group_name_H-M   'P 1'
#
loop_
_entity.id
_entity.type
_entity.pdbx_description
1 polymer ?
#
loop_
_entity_poly.entity_id
_entity_poly.type
_entity_poly.pdbx_seq_one_letter_code
_entity_poly.pdbx_strand_id
1 'polypeptide(L)'
;MMATGALAQNLQSVSNYSKMHSNLLAKQNRIQDQIKLEEAQRYATDLYEEVEPEPDIYTEGWESDRVNPYKESQVPNSKVINVTGYVMPVKGNYVTSHYGYRPAFGRSHKGVDLRAAMGDTVRA
;
A
#
# COMPACT_ATOMS: atom_id res chain seq x y z
N MET A 1 -64.94 -17.64 -33.67
CA MET A 1 -63.81 -18.40 -33.12
C MET A 1 -62.85 -17.41 -32.49
N MET A 2 -62.80 -17.31 -31.15
CA MET A 2 -61.64 -16.81 -30.40
C MET A 2 -61.75 -17.37 -28.97
N ALA A 3 -60.90 -18.34 -28.66
CA ALA A 3 -60.78 -18.90 -27.32
C ALA A 3 -59.77 -18.06 -26.53
N THR A 4 -60.24 -17.39 -25.48
CA THR A 4 -59.40 -16.69 -24.50
C THR A 4 -58.89 -17.72 -23.50
N GLY A 5 -57.64 -18.18 -23.66
CA GLY A 5 -56.98 -19.06 -22.70
C GLY A 5 -56.54 -18.30 -21.45
N ALA A 6 -57.05 -18.69 -20.28
CA ALA A 6 -56.57 -18.20 -19.00
C ALA A 6 -55.25 -18.91 -18.62
N LEU A 7 -54.20 -18.14 -18.29
CA LEU A 7 -52.94 -18.66 -17.78
C LEU A 7 -53.10 -19.01 -16.29
N ALA A 8 -52.81 -20.26 -15.92
CA ALA A 8 -52.84 -20.70 -14.52
C ALA A 8 -51.67 -20.10 -13.73
N GLN A 9 -51.98 -19.36 -12.65
CA GLN A 9 -50.97 -18.89 -11.71
C GLN A 9 -50.54 -20.06 -10.82
N ASN A 10 -49.24 -20.35 -10.79
CA ASN A 10 -48.65 -21.38 -9.94
C ASN A 10 -48.62 -20.89 -8.48
N LEU A 11 -49.74 -21.06 -7.77
CA LEU A 11 -49.89 -20.69 -6.37
C LEU A 11 -49.12 -21.69 -5.50
N GLN A 12 -47.91 -21.31 -5.09
CA GLN A 12 -47.17 -22.06 -4.08
C GLN A 12 -47.77 -21.83 -2.69
N SER A 13 -47.77 -22.87 -1.84
CA SER A 13 -48.26 -22.75 -0.46
C SER A 13 -47.48 -21.71 0.33
N VAL A 14 -48.15 -21.03 1.26
CA VAL A 14 -47.53 -20.04 2.17
C VAL A 14 -46.33 -20.64 2.93
N SER A 15 -46.38 -21.94 3.21
CA SER A 15 -45.27 -22.68 3.82
C SER A 15 -44.03 -22.79 2.93
N ASN A 16 -44.19 -22.90 1.60
CA ASN A 16 -43.08 -22.90 0.66
C ASN A 16 -42.47 -21.49 0.55
N TYR A 17 -43.30 -20.45 0.53
CA TYR A 17 -42.82 -19.06 0.55
C TYR A 17 -42.01 -18.76 1.81
N SER A 18 -42.50 -19.18 2.98
CA SER A 18 -41.79 -19.04 4.26
C SER A 18 -40.43 -19.76 4.27
N LYS A 19 -40.37 -20.98 3.72
CA LYS A 19 -39.11 -21.74 3.58
C LYS A 19 -38.14 -21.10 2.59
N MET A 20 -38.64 -20.59 1.47
CA MET A 20 -37.79 -19.90 0.49
C MET A 20 -37.25 -18.59 1.08
N HIS A 21 -38.09 -17.85 1.79
CA HIS A 21 -37.70 -16.62 2.46
C HIS A 21 -36.65 -16.87 3.55
N SER A 22 -36.84 -17.87 4.41
CA SER A 22 -35.86 -18.21 5.44
C SER A 22 -34.52 -18.65 4.83
N ASN A 23 -34.55 -19.36 3.70
CA ASN A 23 -33.35 -19.76 2.98
C ASN A 23 -32.61 -18.56 2.34
N LEU A 24 -33.35 -17.57 1.81
CA LEU A 24 -32.77 -16.33 1.29
C LEU A 24 -32.12 -15.50 2.40
N LEU A 25 -32.78 -15.35 3.55
CA LEU A 25 -32.22 -14.67 4.72
C LEU A 25 -30.97 -15.38 5.25
N ALA A 26 -31.00 -16.71 5.31
CA ALA A 26 -29.83 -17.49 5.73
C ALA A 26 -28.64 -17.32 4.77
N LYS A 27 -28.90 -17.20 3.46
CA LYS A 27 -27.85 -16.90 2.46
C LYS A 27 -27.32 -15.48 2.59
N GLN A 28 -28.18 -14.51 2.91
CA GLN A 28 -27.79 -13.11 3.09
C GLN A 28 -26.75 -12.94 4.21
N ASN A 29 -26.95 -13.62 5.35
CA ASN A 29 -25.99 -13.58 6.46
C ASN A 29 -24.60 -14.14 6.05
N ARG A 30 -24.56 -15.25 5.31
CA ARG A 30 -23.29 -15.85 4.86
C ARG A 30 -22.53 -14.96 3.89
N ILE A 31 -23.24 -14.21 3.03
CA ILE A 31 -22.61 -13.27 2.09
C ILE A 31 -21.98 -12.09 2.84
N GLN A 32 -22.66 -11.55 3.85
CA GLN A 32 -22.10 -10.45 4.66
C GLN A 32 -20.85 -10.88 5.44
N ASP A 33 -20.84 -12.10 5.98
CA ASP A 33 -19.68 -12.63 6.68
C ASP A 33 -18.49 -12.86 5.74
N GLN A 34 -18.75 -13.30 4.51
CA GLN A 34 -17.72 -13.45 3.46
C GLN A 34 -17.12 -12.10 3.05
N ILE A 35 -17.96 -11.08 2.84
CA ILE A 35 -17.51 -9.74 2.46
C ILE A 35 -16.61 -9.14 3.54
N LYS A 36 -16.99 -9.27 4.84
CA LYS A 36 -16.17 -8.78 5.95
C LYS A 36 -14.83 -9.49 6.05
N LEU A 37 -14.80 -10.79 5.76
CA LEU A 37 -13.58 -11.59 5.82
C LEU A 37 -12.63 -11.22 4.68
N GLU A 38 -13.15 -11.01 3.48
CA GLU A 38 -12.37 -10.53 2.33
C GLU A 38 -11.85 -9.10 2.56
N GLU A 39 -12.68 -8.20 3.09
CA GLU A 39 -12.28 -6.82 3.42
C GLU A 39 -11.21 -6.80 4.52
N ALA A 40 -11.34 -7.63 5.56
CA ALA A 40 -10.33 -7.76 6.60
C ALA A 40 -9.02 -8.35 6.08
N GLN A 41 -9.09 -9.31 5.14
CA GLN A 41 -7.91 -9.86 4.47
C GLN A 41 -7.21 -8.81 3.60
N ARG A 42 -7.97 -8.05 2.78
CA ARG A 42 -7.43 -6.95 1.97
C ARG A 42 -6.77 -5.89 2.85
N TYR A 43 -7.44 -5.48 3.93
CA TYR A 43 -6.88 -4.52 4.88
C TYR A 43 -5.61 -5.05 5.57
N ALA A 44 -5.57 -6.33 5.92
CA ALA A 44 -4.36 -6.95 6.47
C ALA A 44 -3.23 -6.98 5.43
N THR A 45 -3.53 -7.37 4.19
CA THR A 45 -2.56 -7.34 3.09
C THR A 45 -2.03 -5.92 2.88
N ASP A 46 -2.87 -4.90 2.77
CA ASP A 46 -2.45 -3.51 2.62
C ASP A 46 -1.62 -2.98 3.81
N LEU A 47 -1.77 -3.55 5.01
CA LEU A 47 -0.99 -3.18 6.19
C LEU A 47 0.40 -3.85 6.24
N TYR A 48 0.51 -5.08 5.72
CA TYR A 48 1.74 -5.88 5.77
C TYR A 48 2.54 -5.84 4.46
N GLU A 49 1.88 -5.51 3.36
CA GLU A 49 2.51 -5.22 2.08
C GLU A 49 3.11 -3.82 2.21
N GLU A 50 4.28 -3.75 2.83
CA GLU A 50 5.21 -2.65 2.55
C GLU A 50 5.41 -2.69 1.03
N VAL A 51 4.70 -1.82 0.31
CA VAL A 51 5.03 -1.51 -1.08
C VAL A 51 6.47 -1.02 -1.00
N GLU A 52 7.46 -1.89 -1.18
CA GLU A 52 8.86 -1.53 -1.21
C GLU A 52 9.07 -0.69 -2.48
N PRO A 53 9.12 0.65 -2.39
CA PRO A 53 9.23 1.47 -3.57
C PRO A 53 10.67 1.95 -3.57
N GLU A 54 11.57 1.09 -4.01
CA GLU A 54 12.74 1.62 -4.70
C GLU A 54 12.50 1.33 -6.19
N PRO A 55 11.65 2.13 -6.87
CA PRO A 55 11.53 2.02 -8.32
C PRO A 55 12.90 2.17 -8.99
N ASP A 56 13.84 2.89 -8.37
CA ASP A 56 15.21 3.08 -8.87
C ASP A 56 15.98 1.76 -9.11
N ILE A 57 15.92 0.81 -8.18
CA ILE A 57 16.64 -0.49 -8.32
C ILE A 57 16.04 -1.43 -9.37
N TYR A 58 14.78 -1.26 -9.74
CA TYR A 58 14.08 -2.15 -10.70
C TYR A 58 13.71 -1.46 -12.03
N THR A 59 13.87 -0.15 -12.15
CA THR A 59 13.49 0.59 -13.37
C THR A 59 14.68 0.86 -14.27
N GLU A 60 15.88 1.08 -13.72
CA GLU A 60 17.08 1.41 -14.49
C GLU A 60 18.10 0.26 -14.46
N GLY A 61 18.34 -0.35 -15.62
CA GLY A 61 19.40 -1.36 -15.76
C GLY A 61 19.07 -2.76 -15.24
N TRP A 62 17.84 -3.02 -14.76
CA TRP A 62 17.39 -4.34 -14.31
C TRP A 62 17.39 -5.40 -15.43
N GLU A 63 17.10 -5.00 -16.66
CA GLU A 63 17.18 -5.86 -17.85
C GLU A 63 18.61 -5.97 -18.43
N SER A 64 19.62 -5.39 -17.77
CA SER A 64 20.98 -5.40 -18.30
C SER A 64 21.70 -6.73 -18.01
N ASP A 65 22.06 -7.47 -19.06
CA ASP A 65 22.92 -8.66 -18.97
C ASP A 65 24.40 -8.32 -18.64
N ARG A 66 24.71 -7.06 -18.29
CA ARG A 66 26.07 -6.56 -18.10
C ARG A 66 26.38 -6.38 -16.62
N VAL A 67 27.61 -6.72 -16.25
CA VAL A 67 28.15 -6.49 -14.88
C VAL A 67 28.13 -5.00 -14.48
N ASN A 68 28.20 -4.09 -15.45
CA ASN A 68 28.02 -2.66 -15.23
C ASN A 68 26.81 -2.15 -16.05
N PRO A 69 25.63 -1.99 -15.42
CA PRO A 69 24.41 -1.52 -16.11
C PRO A 69 24.52 -0.04 -16.54
N TYR A 70 25.42 0.73 -15.94
CA TYR A 70 25.64 2.15 -16.22
C TYR A 70 26.76 2.40 -17.24
N LYS A 71 27.18 1.37 -18.00
CA LYS A 71 28.31 1.50 -18.94
C LYS A 71 28.04 2.49 -20.09
N GLU A 72 26.78 2.67 -20.46
CA GLU A 72 26.36 3.54 -21.56
C GLU A 72 26.02 4.95 -21.08
N SER A 73 25.76 5.13 -19.78
CA SER A 73 25.63 6.45 -19.18
C SER A 73 27.01 7.07 -18.96
N GLN A 74 27.14 8.35 -19.32
CA GLN A 74 28.35 9.12 -19.08
C GLN A 74 28.40 9.53 -17.60
N VAL A 75 28.70 8.56 -16.71
CA VAL A 75 28.87 8.82 -15.29
C VAL A 75 30.21 9.51 -15.06
N PRO A 76 30.23 10.76 -14.57
CA PRO A 76 31.48 11.45 -14.32
C PRO A 76 32.23 10.80 -13.17
N ASN A 77 33.56 10.69 -13.28
CA ASN A 77 34.41 10.17 -12.20
C ASN A 77 34.33 11.04 -10.92
N SER A 78 34.00 12.33 -11.06
CA SER A 78 33.71 13.21 -9.94
C SER A 78 32.66 14.23 -10.32
N LYS A 79 31.81 14.60 -9.37
CA LYS A 79 30.81 15.65 -9.52
C LYS A 79 30.87 16.55 -8.30
N VAL A 80 31.08 17.85 -8.53
CA VAL A 80 30.96 18.85 -7.47
C VAL A 80 29.48 19.15 -7.28
N ILE A 81 28.96 18.84 -6.10
CA ILE A 81 27.59 19.16 -5.71
C ILE A 81 27.60 20.58 -5.14
N ASN A 82 26.86 21.49 -5.77
CA ASN A 82 26.70 22.85 -5.26
C ASN A 82 25.68 22.85 -4.11
N VAL A 83 26.17 23.08 -2.89
CA VAL A 83 25.37 23.14 -1.66
C VAL A 83 25.22 24.55 -1.10
N THR A 84 25.50 25.60 -1.88
CA THR A 84 25.51 27.00 -1.38
C THR A 84 24.17 27.44 -0.80
N GLY A 85 23.04 26.91 -1.28
CA GLY A 85 21.71 27.21 -0.75
C GLY A 85 21.24 26.26 0.36
N TYR A 86 22.03 25.27 0.73
CA TYR A 86 21.62 24.27 1.71
C TYR A 86 21.78 24.80 3.13
N VAL A 87 20.69 24.81 3.88
CA VAL A 87 20.65 25.29 5.27
C VAL A 87 20.21 24.15 6.17
N MET A 88 20.81 24.08 7.36
CA MET A 88 20.38 23.12 8.37
C MET A 88 18.97 23.49 8.86
N PRO A 89 18.03 22.52 8.92
CA PRO A 89 16.63 22.83 9.17
C PRO A 89 16.33 23.25 10.62
N VAL A 90 17.26 22.98 11.55
CA VAL A 90 17.13 23.27 12.99
C VAL A 90 18.38 24.01 13.48
N LYS A 91 18.22 25.07 14.27
CA LYS A 91 19.33 25.92 14.76
C LYS A 91 20.39 25.18 15.60
N GLY A 92 20.02 24.05 16.22
CA GLY A 92 20.88 23.33 17.16
C GLY A 92 22.02 22.54 16.52
N ASN A 93 21.94 22.22 15.21
CA ASN A 93 22.94 21.45 14.44
C ASN A 93 23.50 20.20 15.16
N TYR A 94 22.72 19.59 16.06
CA TYR A 94 23.16 18.46 16.85
C TYR A 94 22.57 17.18 16.26
N VAL A 95 23.44 16.33 15.72
CA VAL A 95 23.06 15.03 15.17
C VAL A 95 22.93 14.02 16.30
N THR A 96 21.74 13.44 16.44
CA THR A 96 21.46 12.37 17.42
C THR A 96 21.70 10.99 16.83
N SER A 97 21.46 10.83 15.53
CA SER A 97 21.74 9.59 14.81
C SER A 97 22.25 9.87 13.40
N HIS A 98 23.37 9.24 13.05
CA HIS A 98 24.00 9.38 11.74
C HIS A 98 23.33 8.47 10.70
N TYR A 99 23.53 8.80 9.43
CA TYR A 99 23.19 7.94 8.30
C TYR A 99 24.00 6.64 8.33
N GLY A 100 23.38 5.53 7.93
CA GLY A 100 24.04 4.24 7.76
C GLY A 100 23.45 3.12 8.60
N TYR A 101 24.13 1.97 8.63
CA TYR A 101 23.64 0.76 9.30
C TYR A 101 23.54 0.94 10.81
N ARG A 102 22.40 0.56 11.41
CA ARG A 102 22.16 0.61 12.86
C ARG A 102 22.06 -0.83 13.40
N PRO A 103 23.16 -1.39 13.95
CA PRO A 103 23.20 -2.79 14.41
C PRO A 103 22.12 -3.12 15.43
N ALA A 104 21.82 -2.21 16.35
CA ALA A 104 20.79 -2.41 17.38
C ALA A 104 19.37 -2.61 16.81
N PHE A 105 19.09 -2.13 15.60
CA PHE A 105 17.79 -2.20 14.94
C PHE A 105 17.80 -3.16 13.75
N GLY A 106 18.96 -3.74 13.40
CA GLY A 106 19.12 -4.62 12.26
C GLY A 106 18.85 -3.98 10.89
N ARG A 107 18.76 -2.65 10.80
CA ARG A 107 18.36 -1.93 9.56
C ARG A 107 19.24 -0.72 9.29
N SER A 108 19.22 -0.25 8.04
CA SER A 108 19.92 0.96 7.60
C SER A 108 19.10 2.22 7.86
N HIS A 109 19.70 3.22 8.49
CA HIS A 109 19.16 4.56 8.63
C HIS A 109 19.40 5.34 7.34
N LYS A 110 18.32 5.65 6.61
CA LYS A 110 18.35 6.33 5.31
C LYS A 110 18.40 7.87 5.41
N GLY A 111 18.66 8.42 6.60
CA GLY A 111 18.68 9.85 6.86
C GLY A 111 19.60 10.22 8.02
N VAL A 112 19.50 11.46 8.49
CA VAL A 112 20.17 11.95 9.70
C VAL A 112 19.10 12.46 10.66
N ASP A 113 19.21 12.04 11.92
CA ASP A 113 18.34 12.54 12.98
C ASP A 113 19.03 13.72 13.65
N LEU A 114 18.31 14.84 13.75
CA LEU A 114 18.74 16.03 14.44
C LEU A 114 17.95 16.18 15.74
N ARG A 115 18.59 16.70 16.78
CA ARG A 115 17.90 17.06 18.02
C ARG A 115 17.00 18.27 17.75
N ALA A 116 15.70 18.05 17.90
CA ALA A 116 14.69 19.09 17.93
C ALA A 116 13.78 18.86 19.14
N ALA A 117 13.58 19.88 19.96
CA ALA A 117 12.62 19.85 21.05
C ALA A 117 11.21 20.11 20.51
N MET A 118 10.19 19.69 21.27
CA MET A 118 8.80 20.00 20.92
C MET A 118 8.59 21.53 20.94
N GLY A 119 8.13 22.08 19.81
CA GLY A 119 7.96 23.53 19.63
C GLY A 119 9.13 24.22 18.92
N ASP A 120 10.22 23.52 18.59
CA ASP A 120 11.27 24.07 17.76
C ASP A 120 10.78 24.35 16.33
N THR A 121 11.30 25.43 15.73
CA THR A 121 10.98 25.79 14.35
C THR A 121 11.87 25.04 13.37
N VAL A 122 11.26 24.31 12.45
CA VAL A 122 11.91 23.70 11.28
C VAL A 122 11.80 24.65 10.10
N ARG A 123 12.91 24.92 9.40
CA ARG A 123 12.95 25.81 8.23
C ARG A 123 13.60 25.10 7.03
N ALA A 124 13.26 25.56 5.83
CA ALA A 124 13.92 25.20 4.59
C ALA A 124 14.97 26.25 4.22
#